data_AF-A0A3L8BYU5-F1
#
_entry.id   AF-A0A3L8BYU5-F1
#
_cell.length_a   1.000
_cell.length_b   1.000
_cell.length_c   1.000
_cell.angle_alpha   90.00
_cell.angle_beta   90.00
_cell.angle_gamma   90.00
#
_symmetry.space_group_name_H-M   'P 1'
#
loop_
_entity.id
_entity.type
_entity.pdbx_description
1 polymer ?
#
loop_
_entity_poly.entity_id
_entity_poly.type
_entity_poly.pdbx_seq_one_letter_code
_entity_poly.pdbx_strand_id
1 'polypeptide(L)'
;MAGRIPESFIDDVLARTDLVELIDSYVHLKRTGKNYSACCPFHQEKTPSFTVSPEKQFYYCFGCGASGNAIGFMMDYTRLGFVESIETLARNLGLEVPREEGAGQQREDYQPLYKALEAATSFYEQQLRNPKVKERPVNYLKSRGLSGETAKHFRLGYAPQGWDNLITTLGKSDSDINHLIKTGLLIENEQGRRYDRFRDRVMFPIRDSRGRVIAFGGRVMGNDKPKYLNSPETPVFHKGRELYGLYEAKQASNKIRR
;
A
#
# COMPACT_ATOMS: atom_id res chain seq x y z
N MET A 1 9.16 11.68 -5.29
CA MET A 1 8.07 12.51 -4.73
C MET A 1 7.20 12.94 -5.89
N ALA A 2 5.89 12.70 -5.86
CA ALA A 2 5.00 13.13 -6.94
C ALA A 2 5.14 14.65 -7.10
N GLY A 3 5.42 15.11 -8.32
CA GLY A 3 5.50 16.54 -8.61
C GLY A 3 4.26 17.26 -8.10
N ARG A 4 4.45 18.47 -7.58
CA ARG A 4 3.35 19.28 -7.06
C ARG A 4 2.36 19.52 -8.21
N ILE A 5 1.12 19.09 -8.04
CA ILE A 5 0.04 19.49 -8.96
C ILE A 5 -0.21 20.98 -8.66
N PRO A 6 -0.18 21.86 -9.67
CA PRO A 6 -0.46 23.28 -9.47
C PRO A 6 -1.82 23.47 -8.81
N GLU A 7 -1.89 24.34 -7.79
CA GLU A 7 -3.14 24.65 -7.08
C GLU A 7 -4.23 25.15 -8.06
N SER A 8 -3.85 25.96 -9.05
CA SER A 8 -4.74 26.42 -10.12
C SER A 8 -5.37 25.27 -10.92
N PHE A 9 -4.64 24.18 -11.15
CA PHE A 9 -5.20 23.01 -11.83
C PHE A 9 -6.18 22.24 -10.94
N ILE A 10 -5.90 22.17 -9.63
CA ILE A 10 -6.81 21.54 -8.67
C ILE A 10 -8.13 22.31 -8.64
N ASP A 11 -8.05 23.64 -8.62
CA ASP A 11 -9.21 24.53 -8.66
C ASP A 11 -9.97 24.38 -9.98
N ASP A 12 -9.27 24.28 -11.12
CA ASP A 12 -9.90 24.05 -12.44
C ASP A 12 -10.63 22.71 -12.50
N VAL A 13 -10.05 21.64 -11.96
CA VAL A 13 -10.70 20.32 -11.89
C VAL A 13 -11.95 20.38 -11.01
N LEU A 14 -11.87 21.05 -9.86
CA LEU A 14 -13.03 21.24 -8.99
C LEU A 14 -14.12 22.07 -9.65
N ALA A 15 -13.76 23.15 -10.34
CA ALA A 15 -14.71 24.04 -11.00
C ALA A 15 -15.44 23.37 -12.18
N ARG A 16 -14.78 22.43 -12.86
CA ARG A 16 -15.35 21.70 -14.01
C ARG A 16 -16.07 20.42 -13.62
N THR A 17 -15.86 19.91 -12.42
CA THR A 17 -16.54 18.70 -11.95
C THR A 17 -17.92 19.06 -11.43
N ASP A 18 -18.98 18.53 -12.04
CA ASP A 18 -20.31 18.56 -11.43
C ASP A 18 -20.38 17.51 -10.32
N LEU A 19 -20.45 17.97 -9.07
CA LEU A 19 -20.52 17.10 -7.91
C LEU A 19 -21.78 16.21 -7.90
N VAL A 20 -22.91 16.69 -8.43
CA VAL A 20 -24.15 15.91 -8.48
C VAL A 20 -23.97 14.74 -9.42
N GLU A 21 -23.50 14.99 -10.64
CA GLU A 21 -23.26 13.93 -11.64
C GLU A 21 -22.21 12.93 -11.15
N LEU A 22 -21.12 13.45 -10.56
CA LEU A 22 -20.08 12.60 -9.99
C LEU A 22 -20.65 11.66 -8.94
N ILE A 23 -21.38 12.19 -7.95
CA ILE A 23 -21.91 11.36 -6.86
C ILE A 23 -23.01 10.43 -7.35
N ASP A 24 -23.90 10.90 -8.24
CA ASP A 24 -25.01 10.09 -8.77
C ASP A 24 -24.51 8.85 -9.53
N SER A 25 -23.32 8.93 -10.14
CA SER A 25 -22.65 7.78 -10.77
C SER A 25 -22.29 6.65 -9.79
N TYR A 26 -22.20 6.95 -8.48
CA TYR A 26 -21.86 6.01 -7.42
C TYR A 26 -23.01 5.70 -6.47
N VAL A 27 -23.86 6.70 -6.19
CA VAL A 27 -24.94 6.65 -5.21
C VAL A 27 -26.14 7.35 -5.81
N HIS A 28 -27.22 6.61 -6.02
CA HIS A 28 -28.42 7.17 -6.63
C HIS A 28 -28.99 8.34 -5.81
N LEU A 29 -28.93 9.53 -6.39
CA LEU A 29 -29.39 10.78 -5.79
C LEU A 29 -30.83 11.07 -6.21
N LYS A 30 -31.66 11.43 -5.22
CA LYS A 30 -33.02 11.92 -5.45
C LYS A 30 -33.08 13.42 -5.26
N ARG A 31 -33.68 14.15 -6.21
CA ARG A 31 -33.87 15.59 -6.09
C ARG A 31 -34.84 15.93 -4.96
N THR A 32 -34.42 16.82 -4.06
CA THR A 32 -35.17 17.29 -2.89
C THR A 32 -35.06 18.80 -2.80
N GLY A 33 -36.07 19.50 -3.34
CA GLY A 33 -36.05 20.96 -3.46
C GLY A 33 -34.92 21.44 -4.38
N LYS A 34 -34.04 22.29 -3.85
CA LYS A 34 -32.86 22.81 -4.57
C LYS A 34 -31.64 21.87 -4.50
N ASN A 35 -31.67 20.87 -3.61
CA ASN A 35 -30.56 19.96 -3.38
C ASN A 35 -30.92 18.54 -3.87
N TYR A 36 -29.97 17.64 -3.72
CA TYR A 36 -30.15 16.21 -3.91
C TYR A 36 -29.90 15.46 -2.61
N SER A 37 -30.56 14.33 -2.42
CA SER A 37 -30.46 13.53 -1.20
C SER A 37 -30.38 12.03 -1.48
N ALA A 38 -29.64 11.32 -0.63
CA ALA A 38 -29.55 9.86 -0.63
C ALA A 38 -29.28 9.31 0.77
N CYS A 39 -29.32 7.99 0.94
CA CYS A 39 -28.69 7.34 2.09
C CYS A 39 -27.17 7.51 1.97
N CYS A 40 -26.53 7.82 3.08
CA CYS A 40 -25.12 8.12 3.12
C CYS A 40 -24.27 6.90 2.75
N PRO A 41 -23.31 7.04 1.83
CA PRO A 41 -22.40 5.95 1.50
C PRO A 41 -21.35 5.69 2.59
N PHE A 42 -21.20 6.59 3.56
CA PHE A 42 -20.13 6.56 4.55
C PHE A 42 -20.53 5.95 5.89
N HIS A 43 -21.83 5.72 6.11
CA HIS A 43 -22.35 5.04 7.29
C HIS A 43 -23.68 4.36 6.96
N GLN A 44 -24.08 3.39 7.80
CA GLN A 44 -25.28 2.62 7.53
C GLN A 44 -26.51 3.30 8.15
N GLU A 45 -27.48 3.66 7.32
CA GLU A 45 -28.74 4.28 7.73
C GLU A 45 -29.92 3.80 6.86
N LYS A 46 -31.15 4.01 7.34
CA LYS A 46 -32.39 3.68 6.60
C LYS A 46 -33.10 4.91 6.03
N THR A 47 -32.82 6.08 6.57
CA THR A 47 -33.44 7.35 6.16
C THR A 47 -32.38 8.22 5.50
N PRO A 48 -32.64 8.84 4.33
CA PRO A 48 -31.67 9.70 3.67
C PRO A 48 -31.20 10.87 4.55
N SER A 49 -29.90 10.92 4.90
CA SER A 49 -29.29 12.08 5.57
C SER A 49 -28.16 12.73 4.77
N PHE A 50 -27.76 12.12 3.64
CA PHE A 50 -26.74 12.65 2.76
C PHE A 50 -27.33 13.65 1.79
N THR A 51 -26.84 14.88 1.81
CA THR A 51 -27.33 15.98 0.96
C THR A 51 -26.21 16.51 0.08
N VAL A 52 -26.48 16.71 -1.20
CA VAL A 52 -25.55 17.31 -2.18
C VAL A 52 -26.17 18.62 -2.66
N SER A 53 -25.41 19.71 -2.58
CA SER A 53 -25.81 21.03 -3.04
C SER A 53 -25.16 21.33 -4.39
N PRO A 54 -25.94 21.43 -5.49
CA PRO A 54 -25.41 21.77 -6.81
C PRO A 54 -24.82 23.19 -6.83
N GLU A 55 -25.48 24.13 -6.15
CA GLU A 55 -25.05 25.53 -6.09
C GLU A 55 -23.73 25.69 -5.34
N LYS A 56 -23.55 24.96 -4.22
CA LYS A 56 -22.34 25.06 -3.40
C LYS A 56 -21.23 24.10 -3.82
N GLN A 57 -21.49 23.19 -4.76
CA GLN A 57 -20.59 22.09 -5.14
C GLN A 57 -20.02 21.38 -3.90
N PHE A 58 -20.91 21.07 -2.95
CA PHE A 58 -20.56 20.51 -1.64
C PHE A 58 -21.58 19.47 -1.19
N TYR A 59 -21.11 18.43 -0.50
CA TYR A 59 -21.97 17.45 0.16
C TYR A 59 -21.84 17.52 1.69
N TYR A 60 -22.93 17.19 2.38
CA TYR A 60 -22.95 17.05 3.83
C TYR A 60 -23.90 15.93 4.25
N CYS A 61 -23.49 15.13 5.21
CA CYS A 61 -24.32 14.11 5.84
C CYS A 61 -24.75 14.56 7.24
N PHE A 62 -26.06 14.73 7.43
CA PHE A 62 -26.62 15.12 8.74
C PHE A 62 -26.61 13.99 9.78
N GLY A 63 -26.40 12.73 9.37
CA GLY A 63 -26.29 11.58 10.27
C GLY A 63 -24.90 11.40 10.88
N CYS A 64 -23.85 11.41 10.04
CA CYS A 64 -22.48 11.12 10.48
C CYS A 64 -21.50 12.30 10.39
N GLY A 65 -21.94 13.45 9.87
CA GLY A 65 -21.12 14.64 9.71
C GLY A 65 -20.12 14.59 8.55
N ALA A 66 -20.12 13.54 7.74
CA ALA A 66 -19.26 13.47 6.55
C ALA A 66 -19.56 14.63 5.59
N SER A 67 -18.52 15.28 5.10
CA SER A 67 -18.67 16.49 4.29
C SER A 67 -17.48 16.73 3.37
N GLY A 68 -17.69 17.34 2.22
CA GLY A 68 -16.59 17.66 1.31
C GLY A 68 -17.03 18.09 -0.09
N ASN A 69 -16.05 18.22 -0.97
CA ASN A 69 -16.21 18.49 -2.40
C ASN A 69 -15.95 17.21 -3.23
N ALA A 70 -15.86 17.34 -4.55
CA ALA A 70 -15.62 16.21 -5.46
C ALA A 70 -14.36 15.39 -5.12
N ILE A 71 -13.23 16.06 -4.82
CA ILE A 71 -11.99 15.38 -4.44
C ILE A 71 -12.17 14.63 -3.12
N GLY A 72 -12.76 15.28 -2.11
CA GLY A 72 -13.02 14.66 -0.81
C GLY A 72 -13.94 13.44 -0.93
N PHE A 73 -14.99 13.52 -1.75
CA PHE A 73 -15.86 12.38 -2.05
C PHE A 73 -15.07 11.22 -2.65
N MET A 74 -14.26 11.49 -3.68
CA MET A 74 -13.45 10.46 -4.33
C MET A 74 -12.50 9.80 -3.34
N MET A 75 -11.79 10.58 -2.53
CA MET A 75 -10.86 10.04 -1.53
C MET A 75 -11.57 9.12 -0.52
N ASP A 76 -12.70 9.56 0.02
CA ASP A 76 -13.41 8.82 1.06
C ASP A 76 -14.15 7.59 0.51
N TYR A 77 -14.80 7.74 -0.66
CA TYR A 77 -15.62 6.69 -1.28
C TYR A 77 -14.77 5.64 -2.00
N THR A 78 -13.83 6.07 -2.85
CA THR A 78 -13.00 5.15 -3.67
C THR A 78 -11.71 4.72 -2.98
N ARG A 79 -11.40 5.27 -1.80
CA ARG A 79 -10.17 5.00 -1.03
C ARG A 79 -8.87 5.34 -1.78
N LEU A 80 -8.96 6.24 -2.75
CA LEU A 80 -7.82 6.75 -3.51
C LEU A 80 -7.05 7.81 -2.70
N GLY A 81 -5.75 7.94 -2.97
CA GLY A 81 -4.96 9.06 -2.47
C GLY A 81 -5.28 10.36 -3.21
N PHE A 82 -4.95 11.51 -2.62
CA PHE A 82 -5.26 12.85 -3.17
C PHE A 82 -4.89 13.01 -4.67
N VAL A 83 -3.66 12.64 -5.04
CA VAL A 83 -3.18 12.71 -6.43
C VAL A 83 -3.99 11.79 -7.35
N GLU A 84 -4.28 10.56 -6.92
CA GLU A 84 -5.05 9.60 -7.71
C GLU A 84 -6.50 10.06 -7.88
N SER A 85 -7.08 10.70 -6.86
CA SER A 85 -8.41 11.32 -6.94
C SER A 85 -8.45 12.45 -7.95
N ILE A 86 -7.46 13.36 -7.93
CA ILE A 86 -7.35 14.44 -8.94
C ILE A 86 -7.14 13.86 -10.34
N GLU A 87 -6.26 12.87 -10.52
CA GLU A 87 -6.03 12.22 -11.81
C GLU A 87 -7.29 11.52 -12.35
N THR A 88 -8.11 10.95 -11.46
CA THR A 88 -9.38 10.31 -11.85
C THR A 88 -10.40 11.33 -12.29
N LEU A 89 -10.57 12.42 -11.54
CA LEU A 89 -11.47 13.51 -11.91
C LEU A 89 -11.03 14.19 -13.20
N ALA A 90 -9.73 14.50 -13.34
CA ALA A 90 -9.17 15.06 -14.56
C ALA A 90 -9.43 14.16 -15.78
N ARG A 91 -9.25 12.84 -15.64
CA ARG A 91 -9.55 11.89 -16.72
C ARG A 91 -11.03 11.89 -17.12
N ASN A 92 -11.94 11.95 -16.15
CA ASN A 92 -13.38 12.04 -16.42
C ASN A 92 -13.73 13.31 -17.20
N LEU A 93 -12.97 14.38 -16.99
CA LEU A 93 -13.10 15.65 -17.70
C LEU A 93 -12.29 15.72 -19.02
N GLY A 94 -11.59 14.65 -19.39
CA GLY A 94 -10.68 14.65 -20.55
C GLY A 94 -9.48 15.58 -20.41
N LEU A 95 -9.08 15.92 -19.18
CA LEU A 95 -7.95 16.81 -18.87
C LEU A 95 -6.69 16.00 -18.58
N GLU A 96 -5.56 16.47 -19.11
CA GLU A 96 -4.26 16.03 -18.66
C GLU A 96 -3.82 16.83 -17.43
N VAL A 97 -3.29 16.15 -16.42
CA VAL A 97 -2.81 16.80 -15.20
C VAL A 97 -1.45 17.44 -15.48
N PRO A 98 -1.32 18.79 -15.47
CA PRO A 98 -0.05 19.46 -15.61
C PRO A 98 0.80 19.12 -14.39
N ARG A 99 1.99 18.62 -14.65
CA ARG A 99 3.02 18.39 -13.64
C ARG A 99 4.08 19.45 -13.91
N GLU A 100 4.40 20.28 -12.91
CA GLU A 100 5.51 21.24 -13.04
C GLU A 100 6.73 20.53 -13.64
N GLU A 101 7.36 21.17 -14.64
CA GLU A 101 8.42 20.60 -15.48
C GLU A 101 9.62 20.12 -14.63
N GLY A 102 9.52 18.86 -14.22
CA GLY A 102 10.57 18.10 -13.55
C GLY A 102 10.26 16.60 -13.51
N ALA A 103 9.26 16.13 -14.24
CA ALA A 103 8.76 14.76 -14.15
C ALA A 103 8.35 14.16 -15.51
N GLY A 104 9.24 14.24 -16.49
CA GLY A 104 9.34 13.24 -17.54
C GLY A 104 9.85 11.90 -16.99
N GLN A 105 9.24 11.38 -15.92
CA GLN A 105 9.40 9.97 -15.56
C GLN A 105 8.26 9.24 -16.23
N GLN A 106 8.59 8.43 -17.26
CA GLN A 106 7.89 7.17 -17.48
C GLN A 106 7.45 6.65 -16.12
N ARG A 107 6.15 6.37 -15.90
CA ARG A 107 5.75 5.64 -14.70
C ARG A 107 6.60 4.37 -14.68
N GLU A 108 7.64 4.34 -13.85
CA GLU A 108 8.49 3.17 -13.73
C GLU A 108 7.56 2.02 -13.38
N ASP A 109 7.49 1.02 -14.26
CA ASP A 109 6.68 -0.14 -14.00
C ASP A 109 7.32 -0.91 -12.85
N TYR A 110 6.75 -0.75 -11.66
CA TYR A 110 7.18 -1.44 -10.46
C TYR A 110 6.55 -2.84 -10.33
N GLN A 111 5.70 -3.29 -11.26
CA GLN A 111 5.17 -4.65 -11.26
C GLN A 111 6.25 -5.72 -11.08
N PRO A 112 7.40 -5.67 -11.77
CA PRO A 112 8.46 -6.65 -11.55
C PRO A 112 9.01 -6.64 -10.12
N LEU A 113 9.08 -5.48 -9.47
CA LEU A 113 9.54 -5.38 -8.07
C LEU A 113 8.53 -6.01 -7.11
N TYR A 114 7.23 -5.74 -7.28
CA TYR A 114 6.19 -6.37 -6.48
C TYR A 114 6.16 -7.90 -6.67
N LYS A 115 6.34 -8.38 -7.90
CA LYS A 115 6.46 -9.82 -8.19
C LYS A 115 7.67 -10.45 -7.48
N ALA A 116 8.82 -9.79 -7.49
CA ALA A 116 10.02 -10.26 -6.80
C ALA A 116 9.82 -10.33 -5.27
N LEU A 117 9.19 -9.30 -4.68
CA LEU A 117 8.87 -9.26 -3.25
C LEU A 117 7.86 -10.33 -2.84
N GLU A 118 6.86 -10.59 -3.67
CA GLU A 118 5.87 -11.65 -3.45
C GLU A 118 6.50 -13.05 -3.55
N ALA A 119 7.38 -13.27 -4.53
CA ALA A 119 8.15 -14.51 -4.66
C ALA A 119 9.07 -14.73 -3.47
N ALA A 120 9.76 -13.68 -3.00
CA ALA A 120 10.58 -13.74 -1.79
C ALA A 120 9.76 -14.03 -0.53
N THR A 121 8.56 -13.45 -0.41
CA THR A 121 7.65 -13.74 0.69
C THR A 121 7.29 -15.22 0.71
N SER A 122 6.87 -15.75 -0.45
CA SER A 122 6.53 -17.17 -0.62
C SER A 122 7.70 -18.08 -0.28
N PHE A 123 8.92 -17.72 -0.71
CA PHE A 123 10.14 -18.44 -0.36
C PHE A 123 10.37 -18.50 1.16
N TYR A 124 10.31 -17.36 1.85
CA TYR A 124 10.54 -17.33 3.30
C TYR A 124 9.43 -18.06 4.08
N GLU A 125 8.16 -17.99 3.64
CA GLU A 125 7.07 -18.77 4.22
C GLU A 125 7.31 -20.27 4.08
N GLN A 126 7.79 -20.73 2.91
CA GLN A 126 8.15 -22.12 2.68
C GLN A 126 9.32 -22.56 3.58
N GLN A 127 10.34 -21.73 3.73
CA GLN A 127 11.47 -22.03 4.62
C GLN A 127 11.06 -22.14 6.09
N LEU A 128 10.07 -21.37 6.55
CA LEU A 128 9.53 -21.51 7.91
C LEU A 128 8.79 -22.85 8.12
N ARG A 129 8.36 -23.51 7.04
CA ARG A 129 7.69 -24.82 7.06
C ARG A 129 8.63 -25.98 6.71
N ASN A 130 9.83 -25.67 6.23
CA ASN A 130 10.80 -26.66 5.74
C ASN A 130 11.34 -27.51 6.90
N PRO A 131 11.13 -28.85 6.91
CA PRO A 131 11.57 -29.72 8.00
C PRO A 131 13.06 -29.63 8.33
N LYS A 132 13.92 -29.27 7.37
CA LYS A 132 15.36 -29.17 7.56
C LYS A 132 15.79 -27.96 8.41
N VAL A 133 14.98 -26.89 8.44
CA VAL A 133 15.38 -25.61 9.05
C VAL A 133 14.32 -24.99 9.96
N LYS A 134 13.10 -25.54 10.00
CA LYS A 134 11.96 -24.93 10.72
C LYS A 134 12.05 -24.95 12.24
N GLU A 135 12.83 -25.87 12.83
CA GLU A 135 12.78 -26.13 14.27
C GLU A 135 13.11 -24.89 15.10
N ARG A 136 14.27 -24.28 14.85
CA ARG A 136 14.73 -23.08 15.55
C ARG A 136 13.78 -21.87 15.39
N PRO A 137 13.38 -21.44 14.17
CA PRO A 137 12.49 -20.29 14.02
C PRO A 137 11.07 -20.54 14.53
N VAL A 138 10.53 -21.75 14.40
CA VAL A 138 9.19 -22.06 14.93
C VAL A 138 9.19 -22.07 16.46
N ASN A 139 10.19 -22.69 17.09
CA ASN A 139 10.30 -22.71 18.55
C ASN A 139 10.50 -21.30 19.12
N TYR A 140 11.26 -20.47 18.42
CA TYR A 140 11.43 -19.06 18.77
C TYR A 140 10.14 -18.24 18.66
N LEU A 141 9.35 -18.43 17.60
CA LEU A 141 8.06 -17.75 17.47
C LEU A 141 7.07 -18.18 18.58
N LYS A 142 7.02 -19.49 18.86
CA LYS A 142 6.18 -20.05 19.93
C LYS A 142 6.56 -19.53 21.31
N SER A 143 7.86 -19.48 21.64
CA SER A 143 8.34 -18.95 22.92
C SER A 143 8.06 -17.44 23.09
N ARG A 144 7.77 -16.74 21.98
CA ARG A 144 7.35 -15.34 21.95
C ARG A 144 5.83 -15.16 21.92
N GLY A 145 5.06 -16.23 22.05
CA GLY A 145 3.60 -16.21 22.10
C GLY A 145 2.91 -16.04 20.74
N LEU A 146 3.63 -16.21 19.62
CA LEU A 146 3.00 -16.16 18.29
C LEU A 146 2.42 -17.53 17.93
N SER A 147 1.12 -17.56 17.63
CA SER A 147 0.44 -18.74 17.12
C SER A 147 0.78 -18.97 15.64
N GLY A 148 0.55 -20.21 15.17
CA GLY A 148 0.66 -20.52 13.75
C GLY A 148 -0.33 -19.72 12.89
N GLU A 149 -1.50 -19.39 13.43
CA GLU A 149 -2.51 -18.57 12.78
C GLU A 149 -2.04 -17.13 12.60
N THR A 150 -1.48 -16.51 13.64
CA THR A 150 -0.88 -15.18 13.55
C THR A 150 0.28 -15.18 12.56
N ALA A 151 1.16 -16.19 12.63
CA ALA A 151 2.27 -16.31 11.69
C ALA A 151 1.78 -16.42 10.24
N LYS A 152 0.70 -17.17 9.98
CA LYS A 152 0.08 -17.27 8.65
C LYS A 152 -0.58 -15.96 8.23
N HIS A 153 -1.32 -15.30 9.11
CA HIS A 153 -2.04 -14.06 8.81
C HIS A 153 -1.08 -12.93 8.36
N PHE A 154 0.01 -12.74 9.12
CA PHE A 154 1.07 -11.78 8.81
C PHE A 154 2.11 -12.30 7.81
N ARG A 155 1.93 -13.52 7.27
CA ARG A 155 2.85 -14.20 6.33
C ARG A 155 4.30 -14.22 6.80
N LEU A 156 4.51 -14.51 8.08
CA LEU A 156 5.85 -14.63 8.64
C LEU A 156 6.63 -15.75 7.95
N GLY A 157 7.91 -15.51 7.77
CA GLY A 157 8.82 -16.46 7.12
C GLY A 157 10.14 -16.62 7.87
N TYR A 158 11.04 -17.39 7.28
CA TYR A 158 12.40 -17.58 7.78
C TYR A 158 13.41 -17.42 6.65
N ALA A 159 14.39 -16.55 6.84
CA ALA A 159 15.59 -16.48 6.01
C ALA A 159 16.65 -17.41 6.61
N PRO A 160 17.01 -18.52 5.94
CA PRO A 160 17.99 -19.46 6.46
C PRO A 160 19.38 -18.86 6.64
N GLN A 161 20.24 -19.57 7.36
CA GLN A 161 21.68 -19.33 7.32
C GLN A 161 22.23 -19.58 5.91
N GLY A 162 23.31 -18.87 5.55
CA GLY A 162 23.89 -18.91 4.21
C GLY A 162 23.83 -17.54 3.53
N TRP A 163 24.59 -17.40 2.45
CA TRP A 163 24.76 -16.11 1.76
C TRP A 163 23.96 -16.00 0.46
N ASP A 164 23.38 -17.10 -0.01
CA ASP A 164 22.90 -17.24 -1.37
C ASP A 164 21.59 -18.04 -1.52
N ASN A 165 20.86 -18.27 -0.43
CA ASN A 165 19.64 -19.07 -0.46
C ASN A 165 18.56 -18.45 -1.37
N LEU A 166 18.33 -17.15 -1.24
CA LEU A 166 17.33 -16.39 -2.00
C LEU A 166 17.81 -16.18 -3.43
N ILE A 167 19.03 -15.69 -3.65
CA ILE A 167 19.58 -15.47 -5.00
C ILE A 167 19.62 -16.78 -5.80
N THR A 168 20.03 -17.91 -5.22
CA THR A 168 20.04 -19.20 -5.92
C THR A 168 18.62 -19.65 -6.29
N THR A 169 17.62 -19.30 -5.49
CA THR A 169 16.22 -19.68 -5.74
C THR A 169 15.53 -18.78 -6.75
N LEU A 170 15.70 -17.45 -6.64
CA LEU A 170 14.93 -16.46 -7.39
C LEU A 170 15.74 -15.71 -8.45
N GLY A 171 17.06 -15.65 -8.34
CA GLY A 171 17.95 -14.97 -9.30
C GLY A 171 18.27 -15.83 -10.52
N LYS A 172 17.25 -16.19 -11.31
CA LYS A 172 17.40 -17.06 -12.49
C LYS A 172 17.85 -16.32 -13.75
N SER A 173 17.71 -14.99 -13.75
CA SER A 173 18.15 -14.11 -14.82
C SER A 173 18.79 -12.84 -14.24
N ASP A 174 19.55 -12.11 -15.05
CA ASP A 174 20.08 -10.79 -14.65
C ASP A 174 18.95 -9.81 -14.30
N SER A 175 17.80 -9.92 -14.97
CA SER A 175 16.62 -9.13 -14.65
C SER A 175 16.10 -9.43 -13.24
N ASP A 176 15.98 -10.71 -12.87
CA ASP A 176 15.55 -11.11 -11.52
C ASP A 176 16.53 -10.58 -10.46
N ILE A 177 17.83 -10.76 -10.70
CA ILE A 177 18.88 -10.28 -9.80
C ILE A 177 18.77 -8.76 -9.61
N ASN A 178 18.62 -8.02 -10.70
CA ASN A 178 18.45 -6.56 -10.66
C ASN A 178 17.19 -6.15 -9.88
N HIS A 179 16.07 -6.85 -10.04
CA HIS A 179 14.86 -6.59 -9.26
C HIS A 179 15.06 -6.90 -7.77
N LEU A 180 15.77 -7.98 -7.43
CA LEU A 180 16.08 -8.34 -6.05
C LEU A 180 17.05 -7.33 -5.39
N ILE A 181 17.99 -6.76 -6.15
CA ILE A 181 18.84 -5.66 -5.68
C ILE A 181 18.00 -4.39 -5.47
N LYS A 182 17.18 -4.00 -6.45
CA LYS A 182 16.32 -2.79 -6.37
C LYS A 182 15.30 -2.84 -5.23
N THR A 183 14.84 -4.04 -4.85
CA THR A 183 13.94 -4.26 -3.70
C THR A 183 14.69 -4.36 -2.36
N GLY A 184 16.02 -4.28 -2.39
CA GLY A 184 16.88 -4.39 -1.21
C GLY A 184 16.90 -5.80 -0.61
N LEU A 185 16.57 -6.83 -1.39
CA LEU A 185 16.65 -8.23 -0.97
C LEU A 185 18.06 -8.80 -1.14
N LEU A 186 18.83 -8.27 -2.09
CA LEU A 186 20.25 -8.57 -2.29
C LEU A 186 21.12 -7.34 -2.02
N ILE A 187 22.37 -7.62 -1.67
CA ILE A 187 23.44 -6.63 -1.59
C ILE A 187 24.47 -6.99 -2.66
N GLU A 188 24.91 -6.01 -3.42
CA GLU A 188 26.07 -6.09 -4.30
C GLU A 188 27.21 -5.31 -3.64
N ASN A 189 28.38 -5.94 -3.47
CA ASN A 189 29.57 -5.26 -2.95
C ASN A 189 30.37 -4.57 -4.07
N GLU A 190 31.40 -3.81 -3.71
CA GLU A 190 32.28 -3.10 -4.65
C GLU A 190 33.02 -4.03 -5.63
N GLN A 191 33.16 -5.31 -5.29
CA GLN A 191 33.79 -6.34 -6.13
C GLN A 191 32.77 -7.05 -7.05
N GLY A 192 31.50 -6.59 -7.09
CA GLY A 192 30.43 -7.19 -7.89
C GLY A 192 29.85 -8.49 -7.31
N ARG A 193 30.28 -8.93 -6.12
CA ARG A 193 29.72 -10.11 -5.46
C ARG A 193 28.35 -9.79 -4.87
N ARG A 194 27.37 -10.62 -5.22
CA ARG A 194 25.97 -10.50 -4.81
C ARG A 194 25.62 -11.54 -3.75
N TYR A 195 24.87 -11.13 -2.73
CA TYR A 195 24.45 -12.02 -1.65
C TYR A 195 23.16 -11.56 -0.98
N ASP A 196 22.49 -12.49 -0.31
CA ASP A 196 21.23 -12.28 0.40
C ASP A 196 21.41 -11.25 1.51
N ARG A 197 20.54 -10.22 1.56
CA ARG A 197 20.55 -9.23 2.65
C ARG A 197 20.18 -9.84 3.99
N PHE A 198 19.14 -10.68 4.00
CA PHE A 198 18.58 -11.28 5.20
C PHE A 198 19.09 -12.71 5.36
N ARG A 199 19.67 -12.99 6.53
CA ARG A 199 20.30 -14.28 6.84
C ARG A 199 20.05 -14.60 8.30
N ASP A 200 19.70 -15.86 8.58
CA ASP A 200 19.34 -16.38 9.90
C ASP A 200 18.36 -15.51 10.69
N ARG A 201 17.27 -15.11 10.03
CA ARG A 201 16.27 -14.18 10.60
C ARG A 201 14.85 -14.68 10.40
N VAL A 202 14.03 -14.47 11.42
CA VAL A 202 12.57 -14.49 11.23
C VAL A 202 12.19 -13.27 10.41
N MET A 203 11.43 -13.50 9.34
CA MET A 203 11.07 -12.51 8.34
C MET A 203 9.64 -12.03 8.56
N PHE A 204 9.49 -10.70 8.52
CA PHE A 204 8.24 -9.97 8.71
C PHE A 204 7.99 -9.16 7.44
N PRO A 205 7.17 -9.64 6.49
CA PRO A 205 6.84 -8.88 5.30
C PRO A 205 6.09 -7.60 5.68
N ILE A 206 6.51 -6.46 5.15
CA ILE A 206 5.86 -5.17 5.32
C ILE A 206 4.96 -4.97 4.10
N ARG A 207 3.67 -4.72 4.35
CA ARG A 207 2.67 -4.48 3.30
C ARG A 207 2.26 -3.03 3.25
N ASP A 208 2.01 -2.55 2.03
CA ASP A 208 1.35 -1.26 1.83
C ASP A 208 -0.12 -1.32 2.24
N SER A 209 -0.80 -0.18 2.20
CA SER A 209 -2.24 -0.10 2.52
C SER A 209 -3.17 -0.95 1.64
N ARG A 210 -2.69 -1.44 0.49
CA ARG A 210 -3.42 -2.31 -0.45
C ARG A 210 -3.11 -3.79 -0.23
N GLY A 211 -2.19 -4.11 0.68
CA GLY A 211 -1.78 -5.47 1.01
C GLY A 211 -0.64 -6.02 0.14
N ARG A 212 -0.03 -5.21 -0.72
CA ARG A 212 1.13 -5.62 -1.52
C ARG A 212 2.37 -5.62 -0.63
N VAL A 213 3.20 -6.66 -0.73
CA VAL A 213 4.49 -6.67 -0.01
C VAL A 213 5.43 -5.66 -0.67
N ILE A 214 5.99 -4.78 0.16
CA ILE A 214 6.87 -3.68 -0.28
C ILE A 214 8.27 -3.75 0.32
N ALA A 215 8.42 -4.44 1.46
CA ALA A 215 9.69 -4.56 2.17
C ALA A 215 9.66 -5.71 3.18
N PHE A 216 10.76 -5.90 3.90
CA PHE A 216 10.86 -6.84 5.00
C PHE A 216 11.53 -6.23 6.23
N GLY A 217 11.07 -6.64 7.40
CA GLY A 217 11.83 -6.63 8.64
C GLY A 217 12.38 -8.03 8.93
N GLY A 218 13.60 -8.12 9.42
CA GLY A 218 14.27 -9.38 9.78
C GLY A 218 14.79 -9.34 11.20
N ARG A 219 14.33 -10.25 12.05
CA ARG A 219 14.73 -10.35 13.46
C ARG A 219 15.64 -11.55 13.69
N VAL A 220 16.79 -11.33 14.32
CA VAL A 220 17.70 -12.41 14.74
C VAL A 220 17.08 -13.23 15.87
N MET A 221 17.41 -14.52 15.90
CA MET A 221 16.97 -15.42 16.99
C MET A 221 18.06 -15.64 18.05
N GLY A 222 19.32 -15.32 17.74
CA GLY A 222 20.46 -15.39 18.64
C GLY A 222 20.99 -14.02 19.04
N ASN A 223 22.30 -13.94 19.28
CA ASN A 223 23.00 -12.73 19.74
C ASN A 223 23.57 -11.86 18.60
N ASP A 224 23.29 -12.22 17.35
CA ASP A 224 23.78 -11.49 16.18
C ASP A 224 23.23 -10.06 16.15
N LYS A 225 24.03 -9.14 15.60
CA LYS A 225 23.64 -7.73 15.44
C LYS A 225 23.46 -7.39 13.96
N PRO A 226 22.54 -6.45 13.64
CA PRO A 226 21.57 -5.81 14.53
C PRO A 226 20.40 -6.74 14.88
N LYS A 227 19.75 -6.51 16.03
CA LYS A 227 18.59 -7.29 16.50
C LYS A 227 17.45 -7.29 15.48
N TYR A 228 17.20 -6.12 14.87
CA TYR A 228 16.28 -5.94 13.74
C TYR A 228 17.04 -5.31 12.58
N LEU A 229 16.79 -5.85 11.39
CA LEU A 229 17.26 -5.31 10.13
C LEU A 229 16.03 -5.05 9.27
N ASN A 230 15.89 -3.84 8.73
CA ASN A 230 14.85 -3.56 7.74
C ASN A 230 15.46 -3.52 6.33
N SER A 231 14.60 -3.68 5.34
CA SER A 231 14.90 -3.25 3.97
C SER A 231 15.41 -1.79 3.98
N PRO A 232 16.35 -1.43 3.09
CA PRO A 232 16.73 -0.03 2.88
C PRO A 232 15.55 0.73 2.24
N GLU A 233 15.68 2.04 2.07
CA GLU A 233 14.77 2.80 1.20
C GLU A 233 14.86 2.25 -0.23
N THR A 234 13.71 2.05 -0.89
CA THR A 234 13.61 1.54 -2.26
C THR A 234 12.55 2.32 -3.05
N PRO A 235 12.45 2.14 -4.38
CA PRO A 235 11.38 2.78 -5.16
C PRO A 235 9.95 2.40 -4.71
N VAL A 236 9.78 1.27 -4.02
CA VAL A 236 8.48 0.78 -3.53
C VAL A 236 8.33 0.81 -2.01
N PHE A 237 9.36 1.23 -1.27
CA PHE A 237 9.34 1.27 0.20
C PHE A 237 10.01 2.52 0.77
N HIS A 238 9.20 3.29 1.52
CA HIS A 238 9.64 4.46 2.26
C HIS A 238 9.31 4.33 3.74
N LYS A 239 10.32 4.07 4.58
CA LYS A 239 10.12 3.70 5.99
C LYS A 239 9.28 4.71 6.78
N GLY A 240 9.46 6.01 6.51
CA GLY A 240 8.73 7.08 7.19
C GLY A 240 7.25 7.21 6.81
N ARG A 241 6.79 6.47 5.78
CA ARG A 241 5.41 6.55 5.25
C ARG A 241 4.60 5.28 5.49
N GLU A 242 5.26 4.23 6.00
CA GLU A 242 4.65 2.91 6.17
C GLU A 242 4.41 2.59 7.64
N LEU A 243 3.25 1.99 7.91
CA LEU A 243 2.86 1.53 9.24
C LEU A 243 2.61 0.03 9.16
N TYR A 244 3.48 -0.75 9.81
CA TYR A 244 3.37 -2.20 9.84
C TYR A 244 2.04 -2.63 10.47
N GLY A 245 1.33 -3.55 9.81
CA GLY A 245 0.02 -4.01 10.27
C GLY A 245 -1.16 -3.13 9.86
N LEU A 246 -0.95 -2.01 9.15
CA LEU A 246 -2.05 -1.13 8.73
C LEU A 246 -3.05 -1.84 7.81
N TYR A 247 -2.55 -2.68 6.90
CA TYR A 247 -3.39 -3.48 6.01
C TYR A 247 -4.26 -4.46 6.81
N GLU A 248 -3.65 -5.23 7.70
CA GLU A 248 -4.33 -6.20 8.57
C GLU A 248 -5.36 -5.50 9.48
N ALA A 249 -5.01 -4.35 10.05
CA ALA A 249 -5.91 -3.56 10.88
C ALA A 249 -7.13 -3.06 10.10
N LYS A 250 -6.94 -2.58 8.87
CA LYS A 250 -8.04 -2.15 7.99
C LYS A 250 -8.96 -3.30 7.61
N GLN A 251 -8.42 -4.50 7.40
CA GLN A 251 -9.22 -5.69 7.14
C GLN A 251 -10.03 -6.12 8.36
N ALA A 252 -9.50 -5.93 9.58
CA ALA A 252 -10.18 -6.27 10.82
C ALA A 252 -11.26 -5.24 11.21
N SER A 253 -11.13 -3.97 10.78
CA SER A 253 -12.08 -2.92 11.14
C SER A 253 -12.17 -1.82 10.09
N ASN A 254 -13.37 -1.66 9.50
CA ASN A 254 -13.70 -0.59 8.56
C ASN A 254 -13.67 0.82 9.18
N LYS A 255 -13.48 0.94 10.50
CA LYS A 255 -13.47 2.22 11.23
C LYS A 255 -12.08 2.86 11.37
N ILE A 256 -11.01 2.17 10.98
CA ILE A 256 -9.64 2.70 11.08
C ILE A 256 -9.36 3.54 9.82
N ARG A 257 -9.70 4.83 9.89
CA ARG A 257 -9.27 5.84 8.90
C ARG A 257 -7.79 6.19 9.16
N ARG A 258 -7.08 6.48 8.08
CA ARG A 258 -5.63 6.74 8.07
C ARG A 258 -5.33 8.07 8.76
#